data_AF-A0A6I8LZD5-F1
#
_entry.id   AF-A0A6I8LZD5-F1
#
_cell.length_a   1.000
_cell.length_b   1.000
_cell.length_c   1.000
_cell.angle_alpha   90.00
_cell.angle_beta   90.00
_cell.angle_gamma   90.00
#
_symmetry.space_group_name_H-M   'P 1'
#
loop_
_entity.id
_entity.type
_entity.pdbx_description
1 polymer ?
#
loop_
_entity_poly.entity_id
_entity_poly.type
_entity_poly.pdbx_seq_one_letter_code
_entity_poly.pdbx_strand_id
1 'polypeptide(L)'
;MKSSCIGCPYSGNSRVRFIRDTDPGAWADLVEFDRAIRNGSPRATVEGKPLRGQFFIHRSLRPLAEVDLDATRGRSGAEEDDPDGCSPFSCRSGAEATVPGPVGLSIRQSDAVPAA
;
A
#
# COMPACT_ATOMS: atom_id res chain seq x y z
N MET A 1 8.96 1.47 -1.58
CA MET A 1 9.02 0.46 -0.50
C MET A 1 7.72 -0.34 -0.53
N LYS A 2 7.72 -1.58 -1.07
CA LYS A 2 6.56 -2.48 -0.96
C LYS A 2 6.56 -3.05 0.46
N SER A 3 5.42 -3.05 1.15
CA SER A 3 5.32 -3.68 2.46
C SER A 3 5.48 -5.19 2.33
N SER A 4 6.38 -5.80 3.11
CA SER A 4 6.60 -7.25 3.13
C SER A 4 5.41 -8.07 3.62
N CYS A 5 4.37 -7.41 4.12
CA CYS A 5 3.15 -8.05 4.58
C CYS A 5 2.41 -8.74 3.42
N ILE A 6 2.03 -10.00 3.64
CA ILE A 6 1.22 -10.79 2.70
C ILE A 6 -0.18 -10.19 2.50
N GLY A 7 -0.78 -9.66 3.57
CA GLY A 7 -2.12 -9.05 3.57
C GLY A 7 -2.15 -7.56 3.25
N CYS A 8 -1.17 -7.04 2.49
CA CYS A 8 -1.17 -5.62 2.15
C CYS A 8 -2.34 -5.28 1.20
N PRO A 9 -3.23 -4.32 1.55
CA PRO A 9 -4.39 -3.95 0.72
C PRO A 9 -3.99 -3.26 -0.59
N TYR A 10 -2.73 -2.88 -0.74
CA TYR A 10 -2.18 -2.27 -1.96
C TYR A 10 -1.59 -3.31 -2.93
N SER A 11 -1.68 -4.61 -2.64
CA SER A 11 -1.21 -5.66 -3.55
C SER A 11 -2.10 -5.75 -4.79
N GLY A 12 -1.50 -5.81 -5.98
CA GLY A 12 -2.22 -5.98 -7.23
C GLY A 12 -2.70 -7.42 -7.46
N ASN A 13 -3.55 -7.60 -8.49
CA ASN A 13 -4.04 -8.92 -8.90
C ASN A 13 -2.89 -9.88 -9.21
N SER A 14 -1.82 -9.40 -9.85
CA SER A 14 -0.65 -10.20 -10.22
C SER A 14 0.03 -10.84 -9.01
N ARG A 15 0.29 -10.06 -7.96
CA ARG A 15 0.88 -10.57 -6.71
C ARG A 15 -0.04 -11.56 -6.00
N VAL A 16 -1.32 -11.23 -5.88
CA VAL A 16 -2.30 -12.11 -5.21
C VAL A 16 -2.45 -13.43 -5.99
N ARG A 17 -2.47 -13.36 -7.32
CA ARG A 17 -2.51 -14.52 -8.20
C ARG A 17 -1.25 -15.37 -8.08
N PHE A 18 -0.08 -14.73 -8.04
CA PHE A 18 1.18 -15.43 -7.81
C PHE A 18 1.13 -16.26 -6.52
N ILE A 19 0.69 -15.67 -5.40
CA ILE A 19 0.54 -16.39 -4.13
C ILE A 19 -0.43 -17.58 -4.27
N ARG A 20 -1.60 -17.36 -4.88
CA ARG A 20 -2.60 -18.42 -5.15
C ARG A 20 -2.01 -19.60 -5.91
N ASP A 21 -1.18 -19.32 -6.93
CA ASP A 21 -0.69 -20.32 -7.85
C ASP A 21 0.60 -21.01 -7.35
N THR A 22 1.43 -20.33 -6.53
CA THR A 22 2.72 -20.87 -6.06
C THR A 22 2.73 -21.38 -4.63
N ASP A 23 1.85 -20.88 -3.77
CA ASP A 23 1.83 -21.23 -2.34
C ASP A 23 0.39 -21.33 -1.82
N PRO A 24 -0.21 -22.54 -1.86
CA PRO A 24 -1.56 -22.78 -1.37
C PRO A 24 -1.74 -22.50 0.12
N GLY A 25 -0.69 -22.64 0.93
CA GLY A 25 -0.73 -22.38 2.37
C GLY A 25 -0.84 -20.88 2.65
N ALA A 26 0.07 -20.11 2.03
CA ALA A 26 0.03 -18.65 2.09
C ALA A 26 -1.27 -18.08 1.50
N TRP A 27 -1.83 -18.71 0.46
CA TRP A 27 -3.15 -18.36 -0.06
C TRP A 27 -4.27 -18.59 0.95
N ALA A 28 -4.28 -19.74 1.63
CA ALA A 28 -5.27 -20.04 2.66
C ALA A 28 -5.19 -19.03 3.83
N ASP A 29 -3.98 -18.73 4.30
CA ASP A 29 -3.74 -17.73 5.34
C ASP A 29 -4.22 -16.34 4.92
N LEU A 30 -3.99 -15.96 3.66
CA LEU A 30 -4.44 -14.68 3.12
C LEU A 30 -5.97 -14.59 3.02
N VAL A 31 -6.64 -15.66 2.59
CA VAL A 31 -8.12 -15.74 2.55
C VAL A 31 -8.70 -15.70 3.96
N GLU A 32 -8.08 -16.38 4.92
CA GLU A 32 -8.53 -16.36 6.31
C GLU A 32 -8.33 -14.97 6.94
N PHE A 33 -7.21 -14.32 6.66
CA PHE A 33 -6.97 -12.95 7.07
C PHE A 33 -8.02 -11.98 6.49
N ASP A 34 -8.38 -12.10 5.20
CA ASP A 34 -9.45 -11.30 4.57
C ASP A 34 -10.82 -11.48 5.26
N ARG A 35 -11.09 -12.67 5.79
CA ARG A 35 -12.30 -12.95 6.58
C ARG A 35 -12.21 -12.39 7.99
N ALA A 36 -11.05 -12.48 8.64
CA ALA A 36 -10.88 -12.03 10.01
C ALA A 36 -11.02 -10.51 10.16
N ILE A 37 -10.54 -9.72 9.19
CA ILE A 37 -10.54 -8.25 9.29
C ILE A 37 -11.92 -7.61 9.05
N ARG A 38 -12.92 -8.38 8.64
CA ARG A 38 -14.23 -7.91 8.15
C ARG A 38 -14.88 -6.88 9.06
N ASN A 39 -14.89 -7.16 10.35
CA ASN A 39 -15.59 -6.37 11.36
C ASN A 39 -14.70 -5.28 12.00
N GLY A 40 -13.52 -5.03 11.44
CA GLY A 40 -12.56 -4.07 11.98
C GLY A 40 -11.90 -4.55 13.26
N SER A 41 -11.35 -3.61 14.03
CA SER A 41 -10.60 -3.92 15.24
C SER A 41 -11.53 -4.39 16.37
N PRO A 42 -11.30 -5.57 16.98
CA PRO A 42 -12.07 -6.03 18.13
C PRO A 42 -12.06 -5.01 19.28
N ARG A 43 -10.92 -4.32 19.47
CA ARG A 43 -10.79 -3.27 20.49
C ARG A 43 -11.73 -2.10 20.21
N ALA A 44 -11.78 -1.62 18.97
CA ALA A 44 -12.64 -0.50 18.59
C ALA A 44 -14.13 -0.86 18.78
N THR A 45 -14.50 -2.10 18.47
CA THR A 45 -15.85 -2.62 18.70
C THR A 45 -16.23 -2.62 20.18
N VAL A 46 -15.33 -3.08 21.06
CA VAL A 46 -15.55 -3.05 22.52
C VAL A 46 -15.63 -1.62 23.06
N GLU A 47 -14.85 -0.68 22.51
CA GLU A 47 -14.88 0.74 22.87
C GLU A 47 -16.10 1.50 22.29
N GLY A 48 -17.09 0.79 21.73
CA GLY A 48 -18.32 1.39 21.18
C GLY A 48 -18.13 2.13 19.86
N LYS A 49 -17.02 1.89 19.17
CA LYS A 49 -16.68 2.46 17.85
C LYS A 49 -16.61 1.35 16.80
N PRO A 50 -17.71 0.62 16.55
CA PRO A 50 -17.71 -0.45 15.57
C PRO A 50 -17.46 0.12 14.17
N LEU A 51 -16.87 -0.72 13.31
CA LEU A 51 -16.67 -0.37 11.91
C LEU A 51 -18.03 -0.14 11.23
N ARG A 52 -18.18 1.01 10.56
CA ARG A 52 -19.34 1.32 9.74
C ARG A 52 -19.17 0.74 8.34
N GLY A 53 -19.19 -0.59 8.22
CA GLY A 53 -18.98 -1.31 6.97
C GLY A 53 -18.20 -2.60 7.16
N GLN A 54 -17.56 -3.08 6.09
CA GLN A 54 -16.67 -4.24 6.13
C GLN A 54 -15.34 -3.91 5.47
N PHE A 55 -14.24 -4.41 6.04
CA PHE A 55 -12.95 -4.37 5.37
C PHE A 55 -12.81 -5.52 4.37
N PHE A 56 -12.12 -5.21 3.28
CA PHE A 56 -11.74 -6.13 2.21
C PHE A 56 -10.29 -5.85 1.89
N ILE A 57 -9.49 -6.90 1.66
CA ILE A 57 -8.12 -6.73 1.16
C ILE A 57 -8.16 -6.28 -0.30
N HIS A 58 -9.05 -6.89 -1.09
CA HIS A 58 -9.13 -6.60 -2.51
C HIS A 58 -9.86 -5.28 -2.79
N ARG A 59 -9.27 -4.44 -3.64
CA ARG A 59 -9.80 -3.12 -4.04
C ARG A 59 -11.23 -3.14 -4.61
N SER A 60 -11.70 -4.28 -5.12
CA SER A 60 -13.08 -4.42 -5.63
C SER A 60 -14.12 -4.53 -4.52
N LEU A 61 -13.71 -4.51 -3.25
CA LEU A 61 -14.57 -4.75 -2.10
C LEU A 61 -15.35 -6.07 -2.23
N ARG A 62 -14.65 -7.15 -2.64
CA ARG A 62 -15.19 -8.52 -2.68
C ARG A 62 -14.30 -9.50 -1.92
N PRO A 63 -14.86 -10.57 -1.33
CA PRO A 63 -14.07 -11.59 -0.65
C PRO A 63 -12.99 -12.15 -1.56
N LEU A 64 -11.79 -12.35 -1.03
CA LEU A 64 -10.65 -12.73 -1.86
C LEU A 64 -10.85 -14.06 -2.61
N ALA A 65 -11.62 -14.98 -2.02
CA ALA A 65 -12.01 -16.24 -2.62
C ALA A 65 -13.01 -16.11 -3.80
N GLU A 66 -13.68 -14.97 -3.94
CA GLU A 66 -14.71 -14.70 -4.97
C GLU A 66 -14.25 -13.62 -5.98
N VAL A 67 -13.03 -13.13 -5.82
CA VAL A 67 -12.46 -12.15 -6.75
C VAL A 67 -12.02 -12.85 -8.02
N ASP A 68 -12.39 -12.24 -9.14
CA ASP A 68 -11.80 -12.60 -10.43
C ASP A 68 -10.43 -11.92 -10.53
N LEU A 69 -9.38 -12.67 -10.21
CA LEU A 69 -8.00 -12.19 -10.24
C LEU A 69 -7.44 -12.10 -11.66
N ASP A 70 -8.06 -12.82 -12.60
CA ASP A 70 -7.62 -12.92 -14.00
C ASP A 70 -8.24 -11.82 -14.88
N ALA A 71 -9.28 -11.14 -14.39
CA ALA A 71 -9.83 -9.94 -15.01
C ALA A 71 -8.80 -8.80 -15.11
N THR A 72 -8.17 -8.68 -16.26
CA THR A 72 -7.46 -7.48 -16.72
C THR A 72 -8.50 -6.43 -17.09
N ARG A 73 -9.02 -5.67 -16.12
CA ARG A 73 -9.88 -4.53 -16.46
C ARG A 73 -9.09 -3.57 -17.35
N GLY A 74 -9.53 -3.42 -18.60
CA GLY A 74 -8.91 -2.65 -19.69
C GLY A 74 -8.78 -1.15 -19.44
N ARG A 75 -8.02 -0.76 -18.42
CA ARG A 75 -7.32 0.52 -18.35
C ARG A 75 -5.84 0.19 -18.42
N SER A 76 -5.20 0.60 -19.50
CA SER A 76 -3.75 0.49 -19.76
C SER A 76 -2.91 1.34 -18.78
N GLY A 77 -3.08 1.10 -17.48
CA GLY A 77 -2.53 1.89 -16.39
C GLY A 77 -3.15 1.58 -15.01
N ALA A 78 -3.98 0.53 -14.88
CA ALA A 78 -4.27 -0.04 -13.57
C ALA A 78 -3.06 -0.90 -13.18
N GLU A 79 -2.02 -0.21 -12.71
CA GLU A 79 -0.67 -0.70 -12.44
C GLU A 79 -0.67 -2.13 -11.89
N GLU A 80 -0.41 -3.08 -12.78
CA GLU A 80 0.24 -4.33 -12.40
C GLU A 80 1.54 -3.92 -11.73
N ASP A 81 1.61 -4.09 -10.40
CA ASP A 81 2.76 -3.82 -9.53
C ASP A 81 3.92 -3.12 -10.24
N ASP A 82 3.77 -1.81 -10.54
CA ASP A 82 4.77 -1.06 -11.30
C ASP A 82 6.12 -1.21 -10.59
N PRO A 83 7.14 -1.79 -11.27
CA PRO A 83 8.43 -2.03 -10.65
C PRO A 83 9.15 -0.71 -10.30
N ASP A 84 8.77 0.41 -10.94
CA ASP A 84 9.48 1.69 -10.87
C ASP A 84 8.86 2.74 -9.92
N GLY A 85 7.84 2.35 -9.14
CA GLY A 85 7.58 2.94 -7.83
C GLY A 85 7.29 4.44 -7.82
N CYS A 86 6.62 4.98 -8.84
CA CYS A 86 6.14 6.36 -8.82
C CYS A 86 4.61 6.40 -8.64
N SER A 87 4.13 5.90 -7.49
CA SER A 87 2.70 5.92 -7.18
C SER A 87 2.19 7.38 -7.17
N PRO A 88 0.98 7.65 -7.71
CA PRO A 88 0.41 9.01 -7.83
C PRO A 88 0.24 9.76 -6.50
N PHE A 89 0.40 9.08 -5.37
CA PHE A 89 0.29 9.64 -4.04
C PHE A 89 1.64 9.82 -3.32
N SER A 90 2.74 9.27 -3.84
CA SER A 90 4.06 9.36 -3.20
C SER A 90 5.10 10.18 -3.96
N CYS A 91 4.80 10.60 -5.20
CA CYS A 91 5.63 11.55 -5.94
C CYS A 91 4.79 12.70 -6.49
N ARG A 92 4.75 13.83 -5.77
CA ARG A 92 4.53 15.12 -6.43
C ARG A 92 5.85 15.56 -7.05
N SER A 93 6.23 14.90 -8.14
CA SER A 93 7.33 15.34 -9.00
C SER A 93 6.75 15.63 -10.37
N GLY A 94 6.08 16.78 -10.47
CA GLY A 94 6.01 17.45 -11.77
C GLY A 94 7.42 17.84 -12.20
N ALA A 95 7.61 18.08 -13.51
CA ALA A 95 8.87 18.57 -14.05
C ALA A 95 9.47 19.67 -13.17
N GLU A 96 10.79 19.60 -12.99
CA GLU A 96 11.57 20.57 -12.23
C GLU A 96 11.16 22.00 -12.64
N ALA A 97 10.46 22.71 -11.75
CA ALA A 97 10.23 24.12 -11.97
C ALA A 97 11.60 24.80 -11.92
N THR A 98 12.07 25.35 -13.05
CA THR A 98 13.24 26.22 -13.06
C THR A 98 12.97 27.39 -12.13
N VAL A 99 13.50 27.31 -10.92
CA VAL A 99 13.48 28.42 -9.97
C VAL A 99 14.60 29.37 -10.39
N PRO A 100 14.33 30.63 -10.81
CA PRO A 100 15.40 31.61 -10.91
C PRO A 100 16.03 31.77 -9.52
N GLY A 101 17.35 31.57 -9.46
CA GLY A 101 18.07 31.27 -8.22
C GLY A 101 17.95 32.36 -7.14
N PRO A 102 17.93 31.98 -5.85
CA PRO A 102 17.92 32.96 -4.78
C PRO A 102 19.33 33.53 -4.58
N VAL A 103 19.38 34.85 -4.51
CA VAL A 103 20.51 35.66 -4.03
C VAL A 103 20.97 35.11 -2.67
N GLY A 104 22.28 34.98 -2.53
CA GLY A 104 22.94 34.24 -1.46
C GLY A 104 22.51 34.59 -0.04
N LEU A 105 22.39 33.56 0.79
CA LEU A 105 22.40 33.68 2.24
C LEU A 105 23.36 32.63 2.79
N SER A 106 24.59 33.07 3.09
CA SER A 106 25.61 32.28 3.77
C SER A 106 25.18 32.04 5.23
N ILE A 107 24.88 30.80 5.58
CA ILE A 107 24.67 30.39 6.98
C ILE A 107 26.03 29.92 7.50
N ARG A 108 26.58 30.67 8.45
CA ARG A 108 27.82 30.34 9.17
C ARG A 108 27.59 29.12 10.06
N GLN A 109 28.41 28.09 9.86
CA GLN A 109 28.47 26.89 10.69
C GLN A 109 28.97 27.28 12.09
N SER A 110 28.22 26.95 13.14
CA SER A 110 28.63 27.13 14.54
C SER A 110 28.90 25.76 15.15
N ASP A 111 30.18 25.59 15.48
CA ASP A 111 30.86 24.77 16.49
C ASP A 111 30.35 23.38 16.93
N ALA A 112 31.32 22.48 16.97
CA ALA A 112 31.26 21.11 17.44
C ALA A 112 31.15 21.03 18.99
N VAL A 113 30.36 20.08 19.46
CA VAL A 113 30.32 19.67 20.88
C VAL A 113 31.38 18.57 21.08
N PRO A 114 32.36 18.71 22.00
CA PRO A 114 33.32 17.65 22.24
C PRO A 114 32.72 16.51 23.08
N ALA A 115 33.14 15.29 22.76
CA ALA A 115 32.86 14.08 23.51
C ALA A 115 33.67 14.04 24.83
N ALA A 116 33.08 13.36 25.82
CA ALA A 116 33.56 13.18 27.20
C ALA A 116 34.93 12.49 27.32
#